data_AF-A0A844ANV7-F1
#
_entry.id   AF-A0A844ANV7-F1
#
_cell.length_a   1.000
_cell.length_b   1.000
_cell.length_c   1.000
_cell.angle_alpha   90.00
_cell.angle_beta   90.00
_cell.angle_gamma   90.00
#
_symmetry.space_group_name_H-M   'P 1'
#
loop_
_entity.id
_entity.type
_entity.pdbx_description
1 polymer ?
#
loop_
_entity_poly.entity_id
_entity_poly.type
_entity_poly.pdbx_seq_one_letter_code
_entity_poly.pdbx_strand_id
1 'polypeptide(L)'
;MAKKLRTALGADEIDVTHGKALELVAMSLGFSDWNTATAALDRTAPDAIEFTACNPIFRFFDEANAREFYCGFLGFSTVFEHRFKEGLPLYMALQRGVRLVL
;
A
#
# COMPACT_ATOMS: atom_id res chain seq x y z
N MET A 1 4.76 -13.99 13.84
CA MET A 1 5.33 -15.35 13.95
C MET A 1 6.68 -15.48 13.23
N ALA A 2 6.80 -15.08 11.96
CA ALA A 2 8.07 -15.18 11.20
C ALA A 2 9.29 -14.49 11.85
N LYS A 3 9.13 -13.33 12.51
CA LYS A 3 10.23 -12.69 13.26
C LYS A 3 10.77 -13.59 14.38
N LYS A 4 9.88 -14.26 15.13
CA LYS A 4 10.27 -15.19 16.21
C LYS A 4 10.96 -16.42 15.64
N LEU A 5 10.43 -16.99 14.54
CA LEU A 5 11.06 -18.13 13.86
C LEU A 5 12.47 -17.77 13.38
N ARG A 6 12.65 -16.63 12.71
CA ARG A 6 13.97 -16.18 12.25
C ARG A 6 14.94 -15.98 13.41
N THR A 7 14.49 -15.37 14.52
CA THR A 7 15.33 -15.20 15.71
C THR A 7 15.74 -16.54 16.33
N ALA A 8 14.84 -17.52 16.38
CA ALA A 8 15.15 -18.85 16.89
C ALA A 8 16.16 -19.58 15.99
N LEU A 9 15.94 -19.59 14.67
CA LEU A 9 16.87 -20.20 13.72
C LEU A 9 18.25 -19.54 13.74
N GLY A 10 18.31 -18.22 13.92
CA GLY A 10 19.58 -17.51 14.06
C GLY A 10 20.35 -17.86 15.34
N ALA A 11 19.68 -18.34 16.41
CA ALA A 11 20.35 -18.84 17.61
C ALA A 11 21.06 -20.19 17.37
N ASP A 12 20.57 -20.96 16.41
CA ASP A 12 21.15 -22.23 15.93
C ASP A 12 22.07 -22.01 14.71
N GLU A 13 22.53 -20.77 14.47
CA GLU A 13 23.38 -20.37 13.34
C GLU A 13 22.78 -20.62 11.94
N ILE A 14 21.45 -20.77 11.85
CA ILE A 14 20.73 -20.92 10.59
C ILE A 14 20.21 -19.55 10.14
N ASP A 15 20.89 -18.93 9.20
CA ASP A 15 20.45 -17.65 8.63
C ASP A 15 19.37 -17.85 7.55
N VAL A 16 18.24 -17.15 7.73
CA VAL A 16 17.15 -17.13 6.77
C VAL A 16 16.65 -15.71 6.59
N THR A 17 16.32 -15.35 5.35
CA THR A 17 15.69 -14.06 5.06
C THR A 17 14.33 -13.96 5.75
N HIS A 18 13.86 -12.73 5.97
CA HIS A 18 12.52 -12.54 6.53
C HIS A 18 11.43 -13.18 5.65
N GLY A 19 11.55 -13.04 4.32
CA GLY A 19 10.67 -13.71 3.36
C GLY A 19 10.68 -15.22 3.51
N LYS A 20 11.86 -15.86 3.61
CA LYS A 20 11.94 -17.31 3.80
C LYS A 20 11.32 -17.77 5.11
N ALA A 21 11.47 -16.99 6.19
CA ALA A 21 10.81 -17.27 7.46
C ALA A 21 9.28 -17.16 7.36
N LEU A 22 8.73 -16.27 6.52
CA LEU A 22 7.30 -16.20 6.25
C LEU A 22 6.80 -17.46 5.53
N GLU A 23 7.54 -17.91 4.50
CA GLU A 23 7.19 -19.14 3.78
C GLU A 23 7.22 -20.37 4.69
N LEU A 24 8.23 -20.50 5.54
CA LEU A 24 8.34 -21.62 6.48
C LEU A 24 7.20 -21.64 7.51
N VAL A 25 6.77 -20.46 7.97
CA VAL A 25 5.59 -20.35 8.85
C VAL A 25 4.31 -20.72 8.12
N ALA A 26 4.15 -20.33 6.86
CA ALA A 26 2.98 -20.70 6.07
C ALA A 26 2.89 -22.22 5.86
N MET A 27 4.02 -22.83 5.49
CA MET A 27 4.13 -24.28 5.29
C MET A 27 3.88 -25.08 6.56
N SER A 28 4.36 -24.62 7.73
CA SER A 28 4.10 -25.31 9.00
C SER A 28 2.63 -25.26 9.44
N LEU A 29 1.87 -24.28 8.93
CA LEU A 29 0.42 -24.16 9.10
C LEU A 29 -0.38 -24.92 8.01
N GLY A 30 0.30 -25.58 7.06
CA GLY A 30 -0.32 -26.37 5.99
C GLY A 30 -0.66 -25.60 4.72
N PHE A 31 -0.19 -24.36 4.56
CA PHE A 31 -0.39 -23.56 3.35
C PHE A 31 0.80 -23.69 2.39
N SER A 32 0.57 -23.49 1.08
CA SER A 32 1.62 -23.57 0.06
C SER A 32 2.68 -22.48 0.16
N ASP A 33 2.25 -21.27 0.53
CA ASP A 33 3.06 -20.06 0.56
C ASP A 33 2.45 -19.00 1.49
N TRP A 34 3.24 -17.96 1.78
CA TRP A 34 2.83 -16.88 2.67
C TRP A 34 1.60 -16.09 2.18
N ASN A 35 1.43 -15.90 0.88
CA ASN A 35 0.29 -15.15 0.35
C ASN A 35 -1.02 -15.93 0.56
N THR A 36 -0.99 -17.24 0.32
CA THR A 36 -2.12 -18.15 0.55
C THR A 36 -2.46 -18.23 2.04
N ALA A 37 -1.46 -18.35 2.91
CA ALA A 37 -1.67 -18.31 4.36
C ALA A 37 -2.27 -16.97 4.81
N THR A 38 -1.78 -15.85 4.27
CA THR A 38 -2.32 -14.52 4.59
C THR A 38 -3.77 -14.41 4.17
N ALA A 39 -4.10 -14.77 2.93
CA ALA A 39 -5.47 -14.69 2.41
C ALA A 39 -6.45 -15.58 3.20
N ALA A 40 -6.03 -16.79 3.59
CA ALA A 40 -6.88 -17.74 4.31
C ALA A 40 -7.00 -17.43 5.81
N LEU A 41 -5.97 -16.83 6.42
CA LEU A 41 -5.93 -16.55 7.86
C LEU A 41 -6.31 -15.10 8.20
N ASP A 42 -6.47 -14.22 7.22
CA ASP A 42 -6.92 -12.84 7.43
C ASP A 42 -8.41 -12.82 7.83
N ARG A 43 -8.64 -13.01 9.13
CA ARG A 43 -9.98 -12.96 9.75
C ARG A 43 -10.58 -11.55 9.78
N THR A 44 -9.85 -10.54 9.30
CA THR A 44 -10.35 -9.16 9.20
C THR A 44 -10.83 -8.82 7.80
N ALA A 45 -10.62 -9.71 6.83
CA ALA A 45 -11.20 -9.55 5.51
C ALA A 45 -12.73 -9.67 5.60
N PRO A 46 -13.49 -8.73 4.99
CA PRO A 46 -14.94 -8.81 4.97
C PRO A 46 -15.40 -10.06 4.20
N ASP A 47 -16.50 -10.66 4.64
CA ASP A 47 -17.10 -11.85 4.00
C ASP A 47 -17.55 -11.59 2.54
N ALA A 48 -17.66 -10.32 2.14
CA ALA A 48 -18.03 -9.90 0.80
C ALA A 48 -17.06 -8.83 0.26
N ILE A 49 -16.91 -8.80 -1.06
CA ILE A 49 -16.17 -7.72 -1.74
C ILE A 49 -16.90 -6.40 -1.47
N GLU A 50 -16.21 -5.46 -0.83
CA GLU A 50 -16.72 -4.12 -0.55
C GLU A 50 -15.87 -3.06 -1.26
N PHE A 51 -16.51 -2.17 -1.99
CA PHE A 51 -15.87 -0.97 -2.54
C PHE A 51 -15.95 0.15 -1.51
N THR A 52 -14.84 0.42 -0.82
CA THR A 52 -14.81 1.39 0.29
C THR A 52 -14.64 2.84 -0.16
N ALA A 53 -14.14 3.07 -1.37
CA ALA A 53 -14.00 4.41 -1.94
C ALA A 53 -13.93 4.37 -3.47
N CYS A 54 -14.38 5.45 -4.11
CA CYS A 54 -14.13 5.74 -5.52
C CYS A 54 -13.20 6.94 -5.61
N ASN A 55 -12.00 6.73 -6.15
CA ASN A 55 -10.98 7.77 -6.28
C ASN A 55 -10.80 8.09 -7.77
N PRO A 56 -11.52 9.08 -8.31
CA PRO A 56 -11.38 9.42 -9.72
C PRO A 56 -10.00 10.01 -10.00
N ILE A 57 -9.51 9.74 -11.21
CA ILE A 57 -8.20 10.18 -11.70
C ILE A 57 -8.44 11.20 -12.81
N PHE A 58 -7.91 12.41 -12.64
CA PHE A 58 -7.97 13.46 -13.65
C PHE A 58 -6.57 13.82 -14.12
N ARG A 59 -6.44 14.26 -15.37
CA ARG A 59 -5.19 14.79 -15.89
C ARG A 59 -5.23 16.31 -15.88
N PHE A 60 -4.14 16.92 -15.46
CA PHE A 60 -3.90 18.36 -15.60
C PHE A 60 -2.64 18.60 -16.44
N PHE A 61 -2.48 19.84 -16.90
CA PHE A 61 -1.36 20.24 -17.77
C PHE A 61 -0.49 21.33 -17.16
N ASP A 62 -1.06 22.15 -16.27
CA ASP A 62 -0.36 23.20 -15.55
C ASP A 62 -0.56 22.99 -14.04
N GLU A 63 0.55 22.84 -13.33
CA GLU A 63 0.57 22.53 -11.90
C GLU A 63 0.11 23.71 -11.03
N ALA A 64 0.47 24.94 -11.42
CA ALA A 64 0.08 26.12 -10.66
C ALA A 64 -1.43 26.32 -10.72
N ASN A 65 -2.01 26.23 -11.92
CA ASN A 65 -3.46 26.31 -12.13
C ASN A 65 -4.19 25.17 -11.42
N ALA A 66 -3.64 23.94 -11.45
CA ALA A 66 -4.24 22.82 -10.74
C ALA A 66 -4.27 23.06 -9.22
N ARG A 67 -3.17 23.53 -8.62
CA ARG A 67 -3.15 23.83 -7.17
C ARG A 67 -4.05 25.00 -6.81
N GLU A 68 -4.06 26.07 -7.61
CA GLU A 68 -4.96 27.19 -7.38
C GLU A 68 -6.42 26.74 -7.40
N PHE A 69 -6.82 25.95 -8.40
CA PHE A 69 -8.20 25.48 -8.53
C PHE A 69 -8.57 24.45 -7.46
N TYR A 70 -7.83 23.35 -7.34
CA TYR A 70 -8.21 22.26 -6.44
C TYR A 70 -7.93 22.59 -4.97
N CYS A 71 -6.78 23.20 -4.66
CA CYS A 71 -6.42 23.49 -3.27
C CYS A 71 -6.89 24.88 -2.83
N GLY A 72 -6.69 25.91 -3.67
CA GLY A 72 -7.08 27.27 -3.34
C GLY A 72 -8.59 27.51 -3.37
N PHE A 73 -9.23 27.22 -4.50
CA PHE A 73 -10.65 27.48 -4.71
C PHE A 73 -11.54 26.39 -4.13
N LEU A 74 -11.27 25.12 -4.45
CA LEU A 74 -12.05 24.01 -3.91
C LEU A 74 -11.62 23.62 -2.49
N GLY A 75 -10.47 24.04 -1.97
CA GLY A 75 -10.09 23.73 -0.58
C GLY A 75 -9.73 22.27 -0.34
N PHE A 76 -9.26 21.54 -1.36
CA PHE A 76 -8.61 20.25 -1.15
C PHE A 76 -7.25 20.43 -0.46
N SER A 77 -6.82 19.40 0.26
CA SER A 77 -5.46 19.32 0.81
C SER A 77 -4.68 18.22 0.11
N THR A 78 -3.41 18.49 -0.20
CA THR A 78 -2.49 17.50 -0.76
C THR A 78 -2.11 16.46 0.29
N VAL A 79 -2.27 15.17 -0.04
CA VAL A 79 -1.91 14.05 0.85
C VAL A 79 -0.80 13.16 0.27
N PHE A 80 -0.48 13.34 -1.00
CA PHE A 80 0.62 12.66 -1.67
C PHE A 80 1.10 13.48 -2.86
N GLU A 81 2.41 13.52 -3.08
CA GLU A 81 3.03 14.04 -4.29
C GLU A 81 4.17 13.13 -4.71
N HIS A 82 4.25 12.86 -6.00
CA HIS A 82 5.36 12.12 -6.58
C HIS A 82 5.70 12.62 -7.97
N ARG A 83 6.99 12.86 -8.18
CA ARG A 83 7.56 13.13 -9.49
C ARG A 83 8.76 12.22 -9.71
N PHE A 84 8.76 11.50 -10.82
CA PHE A 84 9.85 10.57 -11.14
C PHE A 84 11.18 11.30 -11.38
N LYS A 85 11.14 12.44 -12.10
CA LYS A 85 12.28 13.32 -12.40
C LYS A 85 11.79 14.74 -12.67
N GLU A 86 12.68 15.72 -12.55
CA GLU A 86 12.39 17.10 -12.94
C GLU A 86 11.86 17.18 -14.39
N GLY A 87 10.85 18.01 -14.62
CA GLY A 87 10.19 18.17 -15.92
C GLY A 87 9.22 17.05 -16.34
N LEU A 88 9.15 15.92 -15.61
CA LEU A 88 8.14 14.88 -15.84
C LEU A 88 6.82 15.18 -15.12
N PRO A 89 5.69 14.56 -15.53
CA PRO A 89 4.40 14.77 -14.87
C PRO A 89 4.46 14.57 -13.36
N LEU A 90 3.74 15.43 -12.64
CA LEU A 90 3.51 15.31 -11.22
C LEU A 90 2.26 14.47 -10.98
N TYR A 91 2.38 13.47 -10.11
CA TYR A 91 1.26 12.72 -9.58
C TYR A 91 0.92 13.27 -8.21
N MET A 92 -0.34 13.64 -7.97
CA MET A 92 -0.79 14.15 -6.69
C MET A 92 -2.03 13.38 -6.23
N ALA A 93 -2.14 13.15 -4.92
CA ALA A 93 -3.42 12.78 -4.33
C ALA A 93 -3.91 13.92 -3.45
N LEU A 94 -5.19 14.26 -3.60
CA LEU A 94 -5.86 15.34 -2.90
C LEU A 94 -7.02 14.80 -2.07
N GLN A 95 -7.29 15.41 -0.92
CA GLN A 95 -8.37 14.99 -0.01
C GLN A 95 -9.27 16.18 0.37
N ARG A 96 -10.59 15.97 0.26
CA ARG A 96 -11.65 16.86 0.80
C ARG A 96 -12.92 16.02 1.01
N GLY A 97 -12.92 15.18 2.04
CA GLY A 97 -13.95 14.16 2.27
C GLY A 97 -13.78 12.93 1.38
N VAL A 98 -13.69 13.15 0.06
CA VAL A 98 -13.27 12.13 -0.93
C VAL A 98 -11.81 12.34 -1.32
N ARG A 99 -11.21 11.30 -1.93
CA ARG A 99 -9.87 11.39 -2.51
C ARG A 99 -9.94 11.54 -4.03
N LEU A 100 -9.18 12.48 -4.56
CA LEU A 100 -8.94 12.66 -5.99
C LEU A 100 -7.47 12.35 -6.28
N VAL A 101 -7.19 11.80 -7.46
CA VAL A 101 -5.82 11.67 -7.97
C VAL A 101 -5.67 12.54 -9.20
N LEU A 102 -4.59 13.29 -9.26
CA LEU A 102 -4.21 14.20 -10.34
C LEU A 102 -2.89 13.75 -10.96
#